data_AF-A0A840PMJ1-F1
#
_entry.id   AF-A0A840PMJ1-F1
#
_cell.length_a   1.000
_cell.length_b   1.000
_cell.length_c   1.000
_cell.angle_alpha   90.00
_cell.angle_beta   90.00
_cell.angle_gamma   90.00
#
_symmetry.space_group_name_H-M   'P 1'
#
loop_
_entity.id
_entity.type
_entity.pdbx_description
1 polymer ?
#
loop_
_entity_poly.entity_id
_entity_poly.type
_entity_poly.pdbx_seq_one_letter_code
_entity_poly.pdbx_strand_id
1 'polypeptide(L)'
;MLLVAIIGLVMTVAAVAVAARRVVWLYKLATVGQPAPERVEYAKANVGAEIKAQLVEVFGQRKLLKWTPSGTAHFFVMWAFFILLTVYIEAYGVLIQGGITGTPDFHIPLIGTWPVLGFLQDFIAVAALLGLIAFAVIRVRNSPKKLGRSSRFSGSHLGGAWLVLFMIFNVIWTMFLFRGAAINTGNFPYAGGAFASEAAAAVLHPLGEGVNEVLEPVGLLLH
;
A
#
# COMPACT_ATOMS: atom_id res chain seq x y z
N MET A 1 19.07 -14.78 3.99
CA MET A 1 17.59 -14.82 3.88
C MET A 1 16.86 -15.47 5.07
N LEU A 2 17.25 -16.65 5.60
CA LEU A 2 16.50 -17.29 6.70
C LEU A 2 16.22 -16.40 7.93
N LEU A 3 17.23 -15.70 8.44
CA LEU A 3 17.05 -14.78 9.57
C LEU A 3 16.05 -13.65 9.26
N VAL A 4 16.14 -13.09 8.05
CA VAL A 4 15.24 -12.05 7.53
C VAL A 4 13.81 -12.58 7.51
N ALA A 5 13.61 -13.80 7.01
CA ALA A 5 12.31 -14.46 6.99
C ALA A 5 11.72 -14.65 8.40
N ILE A 6 12.52 -15.12 9.35
CA ILE A 6 12.08 -15.31 10.74
C ILE A 6 11.66 -13.96 11.34
N ILE A 7 12.49 -12.92 11.21
CA ILE A 7 12.21 -11.60 11.75
C ILE A 7 10.92 -11.04 11.12
N GLY A 8 10.83 -11.05 9.80
CA GLY A 8 9.67 -10.52 9.07
C GLY A 8 8.38 -11.25 9.44
N LEU A 9 8.38 -12.58 9.44
CA LEU A 9 7.19 -13.37 9.77
C LEU A 9 6.75 -13.22 11.23
N VAL A 10 7.71 -13.14 12.18
CA VAL A 10 7.39 -12.87 13.59
C VAL A 10 6.78 -11.47 13.76
N MET A 11 7.34 -10.47 13.08
CA MET A 11 6.78 -9.11 13.06
C MET A 11 5.37 -9.10 12.46
N THR A 12 5.13 -9.81 11.36
CA THR A 12 3.81 -9.94 10.74
C THR A 12 2.81 -10.58 11.70
N VAL A 13 3.17 -11.69 12.36
CA VAL A 13 2.30 -12.35 13.34
C VAL A 13 1.94 -11.39 14.48
N ALA A 14 2.91 -10.66 15.02
CA ALA A 14 2.68 -9.68 16.07
C ALA A 14 1.74 -8.54 15.60
N ALA A 15 1.97 -7.99 14.40
CA ALA A 15 1.15 -6.94 13.82
C ALA A 15 -0.29 -7.42 13.58
N VAL A 16 -0.46 -8.61 13.00
CA VAL A 16 -1.77 -9.22 12.75
C VAL A 16 -2.50 -9.49 14.07
N ALA A 17 -1.81 -9.95 15.12
CA ALA A 17 -2.43 -10.17 16.43
C ALA A 17 -2.98 -8.87 17.04
N VAL A 18 -2.21 -7.77 16.97
CA VAL A 18 -2.65 -6.45 17.45
C VAL A 18 -3.82 -5.93 16.60
N ALA A 19 -3.73 -6.04 15.28
CA ALA A 19 -4.77 -5.61 14.36
C ALA A 19 -6.08 -6.41 14.56
N ALA A 20 -5.98 -7.74 14.64
CA ALA A 20 -7.12 -8.64 14.86
C ALA A 20 -7.83 -8.33 16.18
N ARG A 21 -7.08 -8.10 17.27
CA ARG A 21 -7.65 -7.65 18.55
C ARG A 21 -8.47 -6.37 18.38
N ARG A 22 -7.96 -5.40 17.63
CA ARG A 22 -8.66 -4.13 17.38
C ARG A 22 -9.90 -4.32 16.50
N VAL A 23 -9.81 -5.15 15.46
CA VAL A 23 -10.93 -5.49 14.57
C VAL A 23 -12.05 -6.17 15.35
N VAL A 24 -11.73 -7.16 16.21
CA VAL A 24 -12.72 -7.84 17.05
C VAL A 24 -13.41 -6.85 17.99
N TRP A 25 -12.66 -5.91 18.59
CA TRP A 25 -13.26 -4.87 19.43
C TRP A 25 -14.19 -3.96 18.63
N LEU A 26 -13.76 -3.50 17.44
CA LEU A 26 -14.57 -2.64 16.56
C LEU A 26 -15.83 -3.36 16.09
N TYR A 27 -15.73 -4.64 15.74
CA TYR A 27 -16.87 -5.48 15.37
C TYR A 27 -17.88 -5.53 16.52
N LYS A 28 -17.43 -5.91 17.73
CA LYS A 28 -18.30 -5.96 18.91
C LYS A 28 -18.99 -4.63 19.19
N LEU A 29 -18.26 -3.51 19.05
CA LEU A 29 -18.80 -2.17 19.22
C LEU A 29 -19.84 -1.83 18.15
N ALA A 30 -19.55 -2.10 16.89
CA ALA A 30 -20.44 -1.82 15.76
C ALA A 30 -21.73 -2.65 15.83
N THR A 31 -21.68 -3.84 16.43
CA THR A 31 -22.83 -4.75 16.57
C THR A 31 -23.64 -4.56 17.86
N VAL A 32 -23.40 -3.50 18.66
CA VAL A 32 -24.24 -3.20 19.84
C VAL A 32 -25.62 -2.67 19.43
N GLY A 33 -25.75 -2.12 18.22
CA GLY A 33 -27.01 -1.60 17.70
C GLY A 33 -28.04 -2.70 17.39
N GLN A 34 -29.29 -2.31 17.19
CA GLN A 34 -30.34 -3.22 16.75
C GLN A 34 -30.01 -3.82 15.37
N PRO A 35 -30.27 -5.13 15.15
CA PRO A 35 -30.17 -5.72 13.83
C PRO A 35 -31.04 -4.98 12.81
N ALA A 36 -30.53 -4.80 11.59
CA ALA A 36 -31.23 -4.20 10.46
C ALA A 36 -31.40 -5.23 9.32
N PRO A 37 -32.17 -6.33 9.54
CA PRO A 37 -32.29 -7.44 8.59
C PRO A 37 -32.83 -6.98 7.23
N GLU A 38 -33.67 -5.95 7.20
CA GLU A 38 -34.25 -5.39 5.98
C GLU A 38 -33.19 -4.89 5.00
N ARG A 39 -32.05 -4.39 5.48
CA ARG A 39 -30.93 -3.95 4.62
C ARG A 39 -30.25 -5.12 3.93
N VAL A 40 -30.11 -6.23 4.66
CA VAL A 40 -29.47 -7.44 4.15
C VAL A 40 -30.39 -8.12 3.13
N GLU A 41 -31.68 -8.21 3.43
CA GLU A 41 -32.67 -8.77 2.49
C GLU A 41 -32.78 -7.93 1.22
N TYR A 42 -32.77 -6.60 1.33
CA TYR A 42 -32.73 -5.71 0.17
C TYR A 42 -31.49 -5.98 -0.71
N ALA A 43 -30.31 -6.07 -0.12
CA ALA A 43 -29.07 -6.30 -0.86
C ALA A 43 -29.07 -7.66 -1.58
N LYS A 44 -29.61 -8.72 -0.95
CA LYS A 44 -29.77 -10.04 -1.56
C LYS A 44 -30.78 -10.04 -2.71
N ALA A 45 -31.87 -9.29 -2.60
CA ALA A 45 -32.87 -9.18 -3.65
C ALA A 45 -32.38 -8.35 -4.85
N ASN A 46 -31.41 -7.44 -4.63
CA ASN A 46 -30.95 -6.46 -5.62
C ASN A 46 -29.45 -6.58 -5.96
N VAL A 47 -28.89 -7.79 -5.94
CA VAL A 47 -27.45 -8.05 -6.11
C VAL A 47 -26.85 -7.33 -7.32
N GLY A 48 -27.53 -7.33 -8.48
CA GLY A 48 -27.02 -6.65 -9.68
C GLY A 48 -26.88 -5.14 -9.51
N ALA A 49 -27.83 -4.50 -8.83
CA ALA A 49 -27.78 -3.07 -8.54
C ALA A 49 -26.70 -2.74 -7.51
N GLU A 50 -26.54 -3.59 -6.48
CA GLU A 50 -25.50 -3.46 -5.47
C GLU A 50 -24.10 -3.60 -6.07
N ILE A 51 -23.84 -4.63 -6.89
CA ILE A 51 -22.56 -4.81 -7.59
C ILE A 51 -22.26 -3.59 -8.45
N LYS A 52 -23.23 -3.12 -9.24
CA LYS A 52 -23.06 -1.92 -10.06
C LYS A 52 -22.73 -0.70 -9.21
N ALA A 53 -23.40 -0.52 -8.08
CA ALA A 53 -23.12 0.58 -7.15
C ALA A 53 -21.71 0.50 -6.60
N GLN A 54 -21.23 -0.68 -6.18
CA GLN A 54 -19.86 -0.87 -5.72
C GLN A 54 -18.84 -0.55 -6.82
N LEU A 55 -19.05 -1.05 -8.04
CA LEU A 55 -18.14 -0.78 -9.16
C LEU A 55 -18.10 0.70 -9.54
N VAL A 56 -19.24 1.38 -9.57
CA VAL A 56 -19.31 2.79 -10.00
C VAL A 56 -18.88 3.76 -8.90
N GLU A 57 -19.38 3.56 -7.69
CA GLU A 57 -19.22 4.52 -6.59
C GLU A 57 -17.99 4.26 -5.74
N VAL A 58 -17.62 2.99 -5.52
CA VAL A 58 -16.43 2.63 -4.72
C VAL A 58 -15.22 2.49 -5.62
N PHE A 59 -15.26 1.56 -6.57
CA PHE A 59 -14.11 1.26 -7.44
C PHE A 59 -13.82 2.39 -8.45
N GLY A 60 -14.88 2.95 -9.05
CA GLY A 60 -14.79 4.11 -9.94
C GLY A 60 -14.71 5.46 -9.22
N GLN A 61 -14.95 5.51 -7.90
CA GLN A 61 -14.96 6.74 -7.09
C GLN A 61 -15.75 7.91 -7.70
N ARG A 62 -16.85 7.64 -8.42
CA ARG A 62 -17.57 8.65 -9.22
C ARG A 62 -17.92 9.92 -8.45
N LYS A 63 -18.40 9.80 -7.20
CA LYS A 63 -18.74 10.97 -6.35
C LYS A 63 -17.51 11.72 -5.86
N LEU A 64 -16.44 11.02 -5.50
CA LEU A 64 -15.19 11.63 -4.99
C LEU A 64 -14.48 12.41 -6.09
N LEU A 65 -14.46 11.89 -7.32
CA LEU A 65 -13.82 12.53 -8.47
C LEU A 65 -14.47 13.87 -8.88
N LYS A 66 -15.66 14.20 -8.37
CA LYS A 66 -16.25 15.54 -8.52
C LYS A 66 -15.50 16.62 -7.74
N TRP A 67 -14.68 16.23 -6.76
CA TRP A 67 -13.95 17.13 -5.85
C TRP A 67 -12.45 17.17 -6.17
N THR A 68 -12.08 17.66 -7.34
CA THR A 68 -10.68 17.89 -7.73
C THR A 68 -10.10 19.02 -6.87
N PRO A 69 -8.94 18.88 -6.18
CA PRO A 69 -7.86 17.89 -6.33
C PRO A 69 -7.89 16.68 -5.37
N SER A 70 -8.65 16.75 -4.27
CA SER A 70 -8.66 15.72 -3.22
C SER A 70 -9.21 14.38 -3.71
N GLY A 71 -10.18 14.40 -4.63
CA GLY A 71 -10.78 13.21 -5.22
C GLY A 71 -9.79 12.42 -6.06
N THR A 72 -9.04 13.09 -6.93
CA THR A 72 -8.02 12.45 -7.78
C THR A 72 -6.89 11.84 -6.95
N ALA A 73 -6.42 12.55 -5.91
CA ALA A 73 -5.43 12.00 -4.98
C ALA A 73 -5.95 10.72 -4.28
N HIS A 74 -7.22 10.73 -3.85
CA HIS A 74 -7.84 9.57 -3.21
C HIS A 74 -8.03 8.39 -4.18
N PHE A 75 -8.33 8.67 -5.45
CA PHE A 75 -8.49 7.66 -6.48
C PHE A 75 -7.20 6.85 -6.67
N PHE A 76 -6.07 7.53 -6.87
CA PHE A 76 -4.79 6.86 -7.05
C PHE A 76 -4.34 6.12 -5.78
N VAL A 77 -4.51 6.71 -4.59
CA VAL A 77 -4.15 6.02 -3.33
C VAL A 77 -5.01 4.77 -3.12
N MET A 78 -6.31 4.78 -3.45
CA MET A 78 -7.14 3.57 -3.36
C MET A 78 -6.68 2.50 -4.34
N TRP A 79 -6.45 2.86 -5.60
CA TRP A 79 -6.00 1.91 -6.62
C TRP A 79 -4.62 1.35 -6.32
N ALA A 80 -3.76 2.10 -5.63
CA ALA A 80 -2.49 1.59 -5.12
C ALA A 80 -2.71 0.41 -4.17
N PHE A 81 -3.70 0.44 -3.26
CA PHE A 81 -3.98 -0.71 -2.39
C PHE A 81 -4.37 -1.98 -3.18
N PHE A 82 -5.09 -1.83 -4.30
CA PHE A 82 -5.48 -2.98 -5.12
C PHE A 82 -4.33 -3.53 -5.96
N ILE A 83 -3.61 -2.66 -6.66
CA ILE A 83 -2.54 -3.08 -7.58
C ILE A 83 -1.32 -3.53 -6.78
N LEU A 84 -0.90 -2.77 -5.75
CA LEU A 84 0.26 -3.11 -4.93
C LEU A 84 0.02 -4.31 -4.01
N LEU A 85 -1.21 -4.85 -3.95
CA LEU A 85 -1.44 -6.19 -3.38
C LEU A 85 -0.54 -7.24 -4.04
N THR A 86 -0.27 -7.09 -5.34
CA THR A 86 0.68 -7.95 -6.07
C THR A 86 2.10 -7.82 -5.53
N VAL A 87 2.56 -6.59 -5.22
CA VAL A 87 3.88 -6.36 -4.61
C VAL A 87 3.98 -7.04 -3.24
N TYR A 88 2.94 -6.98 -2.41
CA TYR A 88 2.96 -7.67 -1.13
C TYR A 88 3.00 -9.20 -1.28
N ILE A 89 2.28 -9.76 -2.25
CA ILE A 89 2.35 -11.20 -2.55
C ILE A 89 3.79 -11.55 -2.97
N GLU A 90 4.42 -10.73 -3.81
CA GLU A 90 5.82 -10.90 -4.21
C GLU A 90 6.77 -10.78 -3.01
N ALA A 91 6.64 -9.75 -2.17
CA ALA A 91 7.51 -9.53 -1.02
C ALA A 91 7.41 -10.68 -0.01
N TYR A 92 6.20 -11.15 0.32
CA TYR A 92 6.01 -12.31 1.18
C TYR A 92 6.53 -13.60 0.54
N GLY A 93 6.35 -13.76 -0.77
CA GLY A 93 6.90 -14.90 -1.49
C GLY A 93 8.42 -14.89 -1.49
N VAL A 94 9.05 -13.74 -1.70
CA VAL A 94 10.50 -13.54 -1.60
C VAL A 94 10.99 -13.85 -0.18
N LEU A 95 10.27 -13.38 0.84
CA LEU A 95 10.58 -13.62 2.24
C LEU A 95 10.51 -15.13 2.59
N ILE A 96 9.44 -15.80 2.21
CA ILE A 96 9.18 -17.21 2.53
C ILE A 96 10.04 -18.13 1.68
N GLN A 97 10.03 -17.99 0.36
CA GLN A 97 10.85 -18.78 -0.56
C GLN A 97 12.33 -18.57 -0.24
N GLY A 98 12.80 -17.33 -0.17
CA GLY A 98 14.19 -17.03 0.16
C GLY A 98 14.58 -17.55 1.54
N GLY A 99 13.66 -17.57 2.51
CA GLY A 99 13.89 -18.18 3.81
C GLY A 99 14.11 -19.71 3.74
N ILE A 100 13.37 -20.40 2.86
CA ILE A 100 13.39 -21.86 2.70
C ILE A 100 14.53 -22.31 1.77
N THR A 101 14.70 -21.66 0.62
CA THR A 101 15.60 -22.07 -0.47
C THR A 101 16.93 -21.34 -0.45
N GLY A 102 17.01 -20.19 0.22
CA GLY A 102 18.14 -19.27 0.14
C GLY A 102 18.11 -18.33 -1.07
N THR A 103 17.15 -18.48 -2.00
CA THR A 103 17.03 -17.68 -3.22
C THR A 103 15.80 -16.75 -3.16
N PRO A 104 15.98 -15.42 -3.10
CA PRO A 104 14.89 -14.45 -2.98
C PRO A 104 14.27 -14.04 -4.34
N ASP A 105 14.09 -15.00 -5.26
CA ASP A 105 13.70 -14.77 -6.67
C ASP A 105 12.21 -15.06 -6.96
N PHE A 106 11.36 -15.03 -5.92
CA PHE A 106 9.94 -15.30 -6.07
C PHE A 106 9.24 -14.25 -6.93
N HIS A 107 8.32 -14.72 -7.75
CA HIS A 107 7.38 -13.90 -8.51
C HIS A 107 6.02 -14.60 -8.57
N ILE A 108 4.96 -13.83 -8.78
CA ILE A 108 3.61 -14.40 -8.93
C ILE A 108 3.61 -15.31 -10.18
N PRO A 109 3.18 -16.58 -10.07
CA PRO A 109 3.06 -17.44 -11.23
C PRO A 109 2.22 -16.79 -12.33
N LEU A 110 2.60 -17.03 -13.59
CA LEU A 110 1.96 -16.53 -14.81
C LEU A 110 2.14 -15.04 -15.12
N ILE A 111 2.10 -14.14 -14.12
CA ILE A 111 2.08 -12.68 -14.36
C ILE A 111 3.28 -11.91 -13.78
N GLY A 112 4.00 -12.50 -12.81
CA GLY A 112 5.06 -11.83 -12.03
C GLY A 112 6.35 -11.53 -12.79
N THR A 113 6.40 -11.82 -14.09
CA THR A 113 7.50 -11.46 -14.99
C THR A 113 7.06 -10.50 -16.10
N TRP A 114 5.78 -10.13 -16.15
CA TRP A 114 5.23 -9.30 -17.21
C TRP A 114 5.66 -7.84 -17.02
N PRO A 115 6.31 -7.21 -18.01
CA PRO A 115 6.69 -5.79 -17.92
C PRO A 115 5.52 -4.85 -17.60
N VAL A 116 4.31 -5.20 -18.07
CA VAL A 116 3.09 -4.43 -17.80
C VAL A 116 2.74 -4.42 -16.31
N LEU A 117 2.94 -5.53 -15.59
CA LEU A 117 2.67 -5.58 -14.16
C LEU A 117 3.68 -4.71 -13.39
N GLY A 118 4.98 -4.84 -13.71
CA GLY A 118 6.03 -3.98 -13.15
C GLY A 118 5.76 -2.50 -13.38
N PHE A 119 5.35 -2.12 -14.60
CA PHE A 119 4.94 -0.76 -14.94
C PHE A 119 3.75 -0.28 -14.12
N LEU A 120 2.69 -1.09 -14.01
CA LEU A 120 1.48 -0.71 -13.27
C LEU A 120 1.77 -0.52 -11.78
N GLN A 121 2.59 -1.38 -11.19
CA GLN A 121 3.03 -1.27 -9.80
C GLN A 121 3.81 0.04 -9.56
N ASP A 122 4.78 0.37 -10.42
CA ASP A 122 5.55 1.60 -10.27
C ASP A 122 4.73 2.86 -10.56
N PHE A 123 3.92 2.85 -11.61
CA PHE A 123 3.04 3.95 -11.97
C PHE A 123 2.10 4.30 -10.80
N ILE A 124 1.43 3.29 -10.23
CA ILE A 124 0.48 3.54 -9.15
C ILE A 124 1.16 3.92 -7.84
N ALA A 125 2.35 3.37 -7.55
CA ALA A 125 3.14 3.76 -6.37
C ALA A 125 3.57 5.23 -6.45
N VAL A 126 4.06 5.68 -7.62
CA VAL A 126 4.39 7.09 -7.86
C VAL A 126 3.15 7.97 -7.80
N ALA A 127 2.03 7.56 -8.41
CA ALA A 127 0.78 8.31 -8.34
C ALA A 127 0.24 8.43 -6.90
N ALA A 128 0.37 7.37 -6.10
CA ALA A 128 0.04 7.39 -4.67
C ALA A 128 0.95 8.34 -3.89
N LEU A 129 2.26 8.35 -4.15
CA LEU A 129 3.20 9.29 -3.54
C LEU A 129 2.83 10.75 -3.85
N LEU A 130 2.46 11.06 -5.09
CA LEU A 130 1.94 12.37 -5.46
C LEU A 130 0.63 12.70 -4.74
N GLY A 131 -0.26 11.72 -4.58
CA GLY A 131 -1.48 11.84 -3.77
C GLY A 131 -1.19 12.15 -2.30
N LEU A 132 -0.18 11.50 -1.71
CA LEU A 132 0.28 11.77 -0.35
C LEU A 132 0.78 13.20 -0.20
N ILE A 133 1.59 13.68 -1.15
CA ILE A 133 2.06 15.07 -1.19
C ILE A 133 0.86 16.03 -1.28
N ALA A 134 -0.11 15.76 -2.15
CA ALA A 134 -1.31 16.57 -2.27
C ALA A 134 -2.09 16.63 -0.94
N PHE A 135 -2.28 15.49 -0.27
CA PHE A 135 -2.95 15.45 1.04
C PHE A 135 -2.15 16.18 2.13
N ALA A 136 -0.83 16.06 2.15
CA ALA A 136 0.03 16.81 3.07
C ALA A 136 -0.16 18.32 2.86
N VAL A 137 -0.08 18.80 1.62
CA VAL A 137 -0.24 20.21 1.27
C VAL A 137 -1.64 20.72 1.65
N ILE A 138 -2.71 20.00 1.29
CA ILE A 138 -4.09 20.37 1.64
C ILE A 138 -4.24 20.48 3.16
N ARG A 139 -3.65 19.56 3.90
CA ARG A 139 -3.70 19.52 5.37
C ARG A 139 -2.96 20.68 6.02
N VAL A 140 -1.78 21.03 5.53
CA VAL A 140 -1.01 22.19 6.02
C VAL A 140 -1.75 23.49 5.73
N ARG A 141 -2.34 23.64 4.54
CA ARG A 141 -3.08 24.84 4.13
C ARG A 141 -4.37 25.02 4.93
N ASN A 142 -5.10 23.94 5.15
CA ASN A 142 -6.37 23.97 5.87
C ASN A 142 -6.22 23.71 7.37
N SER A 143 -5.03 23.90 7.96
CA SER A 143 -4.79 23.53 9.36
C SER A 143 -5.66 24.34 10.33
N PRO A 144 -6.33 23.70 11.31
CA PRO A 144 -7.07 24.39 12.37
C PRO A 144 -6.21 25.35 13.20
N LYS A 145 -4.90 25.12 13.29
CA LYS A 145 -3.95 26.05 13.95
C LYS A 145 -3.89 27.41 13.23
N LYS A 146 -4.15 27.45 11.92
CA LYS A 146 -4.12 28.67 11.10
C LYS A 146 -5.52 29.28 10.93
N LEU A 147 -6.52 28.44 10.71
CA LEU A 147 -7.87 28.86 10.32
C LEU A 147 -8.89 28.81 11.47
N GLY A 148 -8.54 28.24 12.62
CA GLY A 148 -9.47 28.07 13.74
C GLY A 148 -10.69 27.23 13.35
N ARG A 149 -11.90 27.74 13.66
CA ARG A 149 -13.17 27.05 13.40
C ARG A 149 -13.57 27.00 11.92
N SER A 150 -13.00 27.85 11.06
CA SER A 150 -13.27 27.80 9.62
C SER A 150 -12.50 26.70 8.90
N SER A 151 -11.54 26.05 9.58
CA SER A 151 -10.87 24.87 9.05
C SER A 151 -11.87 23.71 8.87
N ARG A 152 -11.82 23.07 7.70
CA ARG A 152 -12.51 21.78 7.46
C ARG A 152 -12.05 20.65 8.40
N PHE A 153 -10.92 20.82 9.09
CA PHE A 153 -10.35 19.86 10.02
C PHE A 153 -10.57 20.27 11.48
N SER A 154 -11.39 21.30 11.75
CA SER A 154 -11.72 21.70 13.13
C SER A 154 -12.37 20.53 13.89
N GLY A 155 -11.89 20.25 15.10
CA GLY A 155 -12.35 19.13 15.92
C GLY A 155 -11.83 17.73 15.52
N SER A 156 -10.97 17.63 14.49
CA SER A 156 -10.43 16.34 14.03
C SER A 156 -9.13 15.91 14.75
N HIS A 157 -8.89 14.60 14.81
CA HIS A 157 -7.63 14.03 15.33
C HIS A 157 -6.49 14.12 14.30
N LEU A 158 -5.81 15.27 14.25
CA LEU A 158 -4.74 15.53 13.28
C LEU A 158 -3.52 14.62 13.43
N GLY A 159 -3.15 14.24 14.67
CA GLY A 159 -1.96 13.44 14.96
C GLY A 159 -1.98 12.07 14.31
N GLY A 160 -3.05 11.29 14.54
CA GLY A 160 -3.21 9.97 13.93
C GLY A 160 -3.22 10.02 12.40
N ALA A 161 -3.79 11.08 11.84
CA ALA A 161 -3.86 11.21 10.39
C ALA A 161 -2.55 11.71 9.74
N TRP A 162 -1.67 12.39 10.48
CA TRP A 162 -0.27 12.60 10.05
C TRP A 162 0.55 11.32 10.17
N LEU A 163 0.36 10.56 11.25
CA LEU A 163 1.01 9.27 11.45
C LEU A 163 0.67 8.30 10.30
N VAL A 164 -0.60 8.16 9.93
CA VAL A 164 -1.02 7.31 8.80
C VAL A 164 -0.38 7.77 7.49
N LEU A 165 -0.33 9.08 7.23
CA LEU A 165 0.31 9.61 6.02
C LEU A 165 1.80 9.26 5.97
N PHE A 166 2.48 9.35 7.11
CA PHE A 166 3.87 8.96 7.25
C PHE A 166 4.06 7.45 7.10
N MET A 167 3.17 6.61 7.65
CA MET A 167 3.25 5.15 7.48
C MET A 167 3.07 4.73 6.02
N ILE A 168 2.11 5.32 5.28
CA ILE A 168 1.93 5.03 3.86
C ILE A 168 3.15 5.50 3.04
N PHE A 169 3.74 6.65 3.40
CA PHE A 169 5.00 7.07 2.78
C PHE A 169 6.10 6.03 3.00
N ASN A 170 6.23 5.49 4.22
CA ASN A 170 7.21 4.46 4.54
C ASN A 170 7.06 3.21 3.68
N VAL A 171 5.84 2.70 3.53
CA VAL A 171 5.54 1.58 2.65
C VAL A 171 6.01 1.84 1.20
N ILE A 172 5.78 3.04 0.66
CA ILE A 172 6.11 3.34 -0.74
C ILE A 172 7.63 3.46 -0.95
N TRP A 173 8.34 4.20 -0.10
CA TRP A 173 9.78 4.40 -0.35
C TRP A 173 10.60 3.14 -0.05
N THR A 174 10.21 2.35 0.95
CA THR A 174 10.85 1.07 1.27
C THR A 174 10.66 0.04 0.17
N MET A 175 9.50 0.03 -0.49
CA MET A 175 9.27 -0.75 -1.71
C MET A 175 10.33 -0.44 -2.78
N PHE A 176 10.55 0.84 -3.09
CA PHE A 176 11.55 1.23 -4.09
C PHE A 176 12.99 0.93 -3.65
N LEU A 177 13.29 1.04 -2.35
CA LEU A 177 14.58 0.63 -1.80
C LEU A 177 14.82 -0.87 -2.03
N PHE A 178 13.88 -1.71 -1.61
CA PHE A 178 13.96 -3.17 -1.76
C PHE A 178 14.04 -3.58 -3.23
N ARG A 179 13.14 -3.08 -4.09
CA ARG A 179 13.11 -3.43 -5.52
C ARG A 179 14.35 -2.92 -6.26
N GLY A 180 14.80 -1.70 -5.95
CA GLY A 180 16.01 -1.13 -6.56
C GLY A 180 17.26 -1.95 -6.23
N ALA A 181 17.39 -2.39 -4.98
CA ALA A 181 18.47 -3.28 -4.57
C ALA A 181 18.35 -4.66 -5.25
N ALA A 182 17.14 -5.24 -5.30
CA ALA A 182 16.86 -6.51 -5.98
C ALA A 182 17.22 -6.50 -7.47
N ILE A 183 17.10 -5.35 -8.15
CA ILE A 183 17.55 -5.20 -9.55
C ILE A 183 19.08 -5.33 -9.63
N ASN A 184 19.81 -4.64 -8.74
CA ASN A 184 21.26 -4.64 -8.74
C ASN A 184 21.87 -5.98 -8.31
N THR A 185 21.14 -6.81 -7.58
CA THR A 185 21.55 -8.16 -7.13
C THR A 185 21.01 -9.27 -8.02
N GLY A 186 20.22 -8.95 -9.06
CA GLY A 186 19.68 -9.91 -10.01
C GLY A 186 18.48 -10.74 -9.51
N ASN A 187 17.86 -10.35 -8.40
CA ASN A 187 16.69 -11.02 -7.82
C ASN A 187 15.35 -10.44 -8.29
N PHE A 188 15.38 -9.38 -9.09
CA PHE A 188 14.17 -8.73 -9.59
C PHE A 188 13.57 -9.46 -10.80
N PRO A 189 12.28 -9.86 -10.78
CA PRO A 189 11.73 -10.78 -11.77
C PRO A 189 11.30 -10.13 -13.09
N TYR A 190 11.24 -8.80 -13.15
CA TYR A 190 10.81 -8.08 -14.35
C TYR A 190 12.02 -7.74 -15.23
N ALA A 191 11.95 -8.12 -16.51
CA ALA A 191 12.98 -7.76 -17.49
C ALA A 191 13.00 -6.26 -17.84
N GLY A 192 11.96 -5.51 -17.47
CA GLY A 192 11.88 -4.06 -17.63
C GLY A 192 10.47 -3.51 -17.40
N GLY A 193 10.32 -2.18 -17.49
CA GLY A 193 9.03 -1.47 -17.39
C GLY A 193 8.73 -0.92 -15.99
N ALA A 194 9.45 -1.40 -14.97
CA ALA A 194 9.40 -0.88 -13.60
C ALA A 194 10.30 0.36 -13.49
N PHE A 195 9.92 1.44 -14.18
CA PHE A 195 10.74 2.63 -14.40
C PHE A 195 11.22 3.31 -13.12
N ALA A 196 10.43 3.32 -12.05
CA ALA A 196 10.78 3.98 -10.80
C ALA A 196 11.69 3.11 -9.94
N SER A 197 11.49 1.79 -9.99
CA SER A 197 12.37 0.79 -9.37
C SER A 197 13.72 0.76 -10.09
N GLU A 198 13.74 0.83 -11.42
CA GLU A 198 14.96 0.96 -12.25
C GLU A 198 15.71 2.26 -11.94
N ALA A 199 14.98 3.37 -11.76
CA ALA A 199 15.59 4.63 -11.32
C ALA A 199 16.18 4.53 -9.90
N ALA A 200 15.50 3.85 -8.97
CA ALA A 200 16.03 3.58 -7.64
C ALA A 200 17.27 2.69 -7.71
N ALA A 201 17.27 1.66 -8.56
CA ALA A 201 18.43 0.79 -8.80
C ALA A 201 19.62 1.60 -9.30
N ALA A 202 19.42 2.51 -10.26
CA ALA A 202 20.47 3.38 -10.77
C ALA A 202 21.07 4.31 -9.70
N VAL A 203 20.26 4.77 -8.74
CA VAL A 203 20.74 5.57 -7.59
C VAL A 203 21.55 4.71 -6.60
N LEU A 204 21.18 3.44 -6.43
CA LEU A 204 21.86 2.51 -5.51
C LEU A 204 23.08 1.81 -6.14
N HIS A 205 23.15 1.76 -7.47
CA HIS A 205 24.21 1.06 -8.21
C HIS A 205 25.63 1.53 -7.85
N PRO A 206 25.92 2.83 -7.69
CA PRO A 206 27.25 3.31 -7.28
C PRO A 206 27.72 2.82 -5.90
N LEU A 207 26.81 2.29 -5.06
CA LEU A 207 27.17 1.74 -3.75
C LEU A 207 27.86 0.36 -3.86
N GLY A 208 27.78 -0.28 -5.03
CA GLY A 208 28.37 -1.59 -5.29
C GLY A 208 27.45 -2.76 -4.91
N GLU A 209 27.72 -3.92 -5.49
CA GLU A 209 26.93 -5.15 -5.34
C GLU A 209 26.79 -5.56 -3.87
N GLY A 210 27.89 -5.64 -3.11
CA GLY A 210 27.85 -6.06 -1.71
C GLY A 210 27.02 -5.15 -0.79
N VAL A 211 26.86 -3.85 -1.11
CA VAL A 211 25.94 -2.98 -0.38
C VAL A 211 24.49 -3.28 -0.77
N ASN A 212 24.23 -3.49 -2.06
CA ASN A 212 22.88 -3.83 -2.54
C ASN A 212 22.41 -5.20 -2.01
N GLU A 213 23.31 -6.17 -1.85
CA GLU A 213 23.03 -7.47 -1.20
C GLU A 213 22.58 -7.32 0.26
N VAL A 214 22.99 -6.24 0.94
CA VAL A 214 22.53 -5.92 2.31
C VAL A 214 21.25 -5.08 2.26
N LEU A 215 21.16 -4.12 1.35
CA LEU A 215 20.00 -3.24 1.22
C LEU A 215 18.73 -3.98 0.78
N GLU A 216 18.84 -5.03 -0.02
CA GLU A 216 17.69 -5.83 -0.45
C GLU A 216 16.94 -6.45 0.75
N PRO A 217 17.55 -7.30 1.60
CA PRO A 217 16.87 -7.88 2.75
C PRO A 217 16.51 -6.84 3.83
N VAL A 218 17.31 -5.80 4.02
CA VAL A 218 16.98 -4.72 4.96
C VAL A 218 15.77 -3.93 4.45
N GLY A 219 15.74 -3.56 3.17
CA GLY A 219 14.63 -2.90 2.52
C GLY A 219 13.36 -3.75 2.59
N LEU A 220 13.48 -5.07 2.39
CA LEU A 220 12.37 -6.01 2.52
C LEU A 220 11.80 -6.07 3.94
N LEU A 221 12.62 -5.95 4.99
CA LEU A 221 12.15 -5.89 6.38
C LEU A 221 11.51 -4.56 6.76
N LEU A 222 11.98 -3.47 6.14
CA LEU A 222 11.43 -2.15 6.36
C LEU A 222 10.07 -1.96 5.64
N HIS A 223 9.86 -2.70 4.55
CA HIS A 223 8.64 -2.70 3.75
C HIS A 223 7.51 -3.51 4.40
#